data_AF-A0A9N8E0F8-F1
#
_entry.id   AF-A0A9N8E0F8-F1
#
_cell.length_a   1.000
_cell.length_b   1.000
_cell.length_c   1.000
_cell.angle_alpha   90.00
_cell.angle_beta   90.00
_cell.angle_gamma   90.00
#
_symmetry.space_group_name_H-M   'P 1'
#
loop_
_entity.id
_entity.type
_entity.pdbx_description
1 polymer ?
#
loop_
_entity_poly.entity_id
_entity_poly.type
_entity_poly.pdbx_seq_one_letter_code
_entity_poly.pdbx_strand_id
1 'polypeptide(L)'
;MNKNYFDGNAHTYANPNGKRMLHPSFRPGPYDVICARGKQAFDHVGNKRFRAIVRMNRDAYVDALTKYHKSQIVSKISNSIRHASPDGGFVKLIHNRWHEVGDRPAKVRTELA
;
A
#
# COMPACT_ATOMS: atom_id res chain seq x y z
N MET A 1 -32.76 -15.40 -5.86
CA MET A 1 -31.78 -16.00 -6.79
C MET A 1 -30.36 -15.69 -6.34
N ASN A 2 -29.59 -16.72 -5.98
CA ASN A 2 -28.13 -16.66 -5.89
C ASN A 2 -27.53 -16.70 -7.29
N LYS A 3 -26.53 -15.85 -7.57
CA LYS A 3 -25.37 -16.21 -8.40
C LYS A 3 -24.12 -15.55 -7.83
N ASN A 4 -23.32 -16.38 -7.17
CA ASN A 4 -21.89 -16.17 -6.96
C ASN A 4 -21.21 -15.99 -8.31
N TYR A 5 -20.35 -15.00 -8.43
CA TYR A 5 -19.20 -15.05 -9.35
C TYR A 5 -17.95 -14.72 -8.51
N PHE A 6 -17.31 -15.79 -8.07
CA PHE A 6 -15.89 -15.83 -7.77
C PHE A 6 -15.16 -16.08 -9.10
N ASP A 7 -14.30 -15.17 -9.52
CA ASP A 7 -13.18 -15.37 -10.45
C ASP A 7 -12.43 -14.04 -10.58
N GLY A 8 -11.13 -13.89 -10.40
CA GLY A 8 -10.06 -14.82 -10.04
C GLY A 8 -8.82 -13.96 -9.74
N ASN A 9 -8.45 -13.86 -8.46
CA ASN A 9 -7.09 -13.64 -7.95
C ASN A 9 -7.13 -13.68 -6.42
N ALA A 10 -7.33 -14.88 -5.88
CA ALA A 10 -7.51 -15.17 -4.47
C ALA A 10 -6.18 -15.22 -3.70
N HIS A 11 -5.27 -14.25 -3.88
CA HIS A 11 -3.93 -14.33 -3.26
C HIS A 11 -3.48 -13.21 -2.31
N THR A 12 -4.17 -12.09 -2.09
CA THR A 12 -3.62 -11.07 -1.14
C THR A 12 -4.63 -10.25 -0.32
N TYR A 13 -5.82 -10.77 -0.03
CA TYR A 13 -6.77 -10.11 0.90
C TYR A 13 -6.89 -10.77 2.28
N ALA A 14 -6.08 -11.80 2.56
CA ALA A 14 -6.21 -12.62 3.76
C ALA A 14 -5.38 -12.14 4.95
N ASN A 15 -5.58 -10.90 5.42
CA ASN A 15 -5.27 -10.62 6.82
C ASN A 15 -6.33 -9.73 7.48
N PRO A 16 -7.38 -10.34 8.09
CA PRO A 16 -8.39 -9.61 8.86
C PRO A 16 -7.81 -8.90 10.10
N ASN A 17 -6.58 -9.21 10.52
CA ASN A 17 -5.92 -8.70 11.73
C ASN A 17 -4.90 -7.58 11.51
N GLY A 18 -5.02 -6.84 10.40
CA GLY A 18 -4.54 -5.47 10.29
C GLY A 18 -3.03 -5.24 10.10
N LYS A 19 -2.14 -6.17 10.49
CA LYS A 19 -0.67 -6.08 10.27
C LYS A 19 -0.04 -7.47 10.29
N ARG A 20 0.88 -7.78 9.37
CA ARG A 20 1.68 -9.03 9.37
C ARG A 20 3.07 -8.73 9.91
N MET A 21 3.51 -9.43 10.95
CA MET A 21 4.87 -9.31 11.46
C MET A 21 5.87 -9.85 10.43
N LEU A 22 6.93 -9.09 10.15
CA LEU A 22 7.99 -9.49 9.23
C LEU A 22 9.13 -10.21 9.98
N HIS A 23 10.00 -10.85 9.20
CA HIS A 23 11.16 -11.57 9.73
C HIS A 23 12.04 -10.63 10.59
N PRO A 24 12.66 -11.09 11.70
CA PRO A 24 13.48 -10.23 12.56
C PRO A 24 14.64 -9.52 11.84
N SER A 25 15.20 -10.14 10.81
CA SER A 25 16.25 -9.54 9.98
C SER A 25 15.73 -8.61 8.87
N PHE A 26 14.41 -8.46 8.72
CA PHE A 26 13.85 -7.59 7.69
C PHE A 26 14.33 -6.14 7.88
N ARG A 27 14.73 -5.53 6.77
CA ARG A 27 15.05 -4.10 6.68
C ARG A 27 14.34 -3.55 5.46
N PRO A 28 13.66 -2.39 5.55
CA PRO A 28 13.02 -1.79 4.39
C PRO A 28 14.04 -1.53 3.28
N GLY A 29 13.78 -2.09 2.11
CA GLY A 29 14.54 -1.87 0.90
C GLY A 29 14.01 -0.67 0.09
N PRO A 30 14.62 -0.40 -1.08
CA PRO A 30 14.27 0.76 -1.89
C PRO A 30 12.84 0.76 -2.48
N TYR A 31 12.17 -0.39 -2.42
CA TYR A 31 10.81 -0.61 -2.89
C TYR A 31 9.78 -0.61 -1.76
N ASP A 32 10.23 -0.50 -0.51
CA ASP A 32 9.35 -0.46 0.66
C ASP A 32 8.95 0.96 1.04
N VAL A 33 7.65 1.11 1.30
CA VAL A 33 7.04 2.34 1.80
C VAL A 33 6.96 2.27 3.31
N ILE A 34 7.71 3.14 3.98
CA ILE A 34 7.72 3.26 5.44
C ILE A 34 6.52 4.10 5.90
N CYS A 35 5.60 3.45 6.60
CA CYS A 35 4.40 3.99 7.22
C CYS A 35 4.69 4.59 8.61
N ALA A 36 5.61 5.56 8.68
CA ALA A 36 5.93 6.32 9.89
C ALA A 36 5.83 7.85 9.65
N ARG A 37 5.81 8.63 10.75
CA ARG A 37 5.88 10.11 10.72
C ARG A 37 7.33 10.57 10.83
N GLY A 38 7.63 11.76 10.30
CA GLY A 38 8.94 12.40 10.43
C GLY A 38 9.83 12.36 9.19
N LYS A 39 10.92 13.14 9.24
CA LYS A 39 11.83 13.39 8.11
C LYS A 39 12.47 12.12 7.54
N GLN A 40 12.88 11.19 8.40
CA GLN A 40 13.54 9.96 7.96
C GLN A 40 12.64 9.10 7.06
N ALA A 41 11.38 8.91 7.45
CA ALA A 41 10.40 8.21 6.62
C ALA A 41 10.05 9.02 5.35
N PHE A 42 10.00 10.35 5.46
CA PHE A 42 9.76 11.20 4.29
C PHE A 42 10.87 11.08 3.24
N ASP A 43 12.13 11.06 3.66
CA ASP A 43 13.31 11.03 2.79
C ASP A 43 13.66 9.64 2.26
N HIS A 44 13.05 8.58 2.80
CA HIS A 44 13.24 7.21 2.35
C HIS A 44 12.93 7.07 0.84
N VAL A 45 13.78 6.34 0.12
CA VAL A 45 13.69 6.22 -1.34
C VAL A 45 12.36 5.57 -1.79
N GLY A 46 11.86 4.57 -1.06
CA GLY A 46 10.57 3.96 -1.35
C GLY A 46 9.40 4.94 -1.15
N ASN A 47 9.49 5.86 -0.18
CA ASN A 47 8.48 6.90 0.02
C ASN A 47 8.54 7.99 -1.06
N LYS A 48 9.74 8.33 -1.56
CA LYS A 48 9.90 9.23 -2.72
C LYS A 48 9.26 8.63 -3.98
N ARG A 49 9.52 7.35 -4.25
CA ARG A 49 8.94 6.60 -5.38
C ARG A 49 7.42 6.49 -5.26
N PHE A 50 6.92 6.15 -4.07
CA PHE A 50 5.49 6.12 -3.80
C PHE A 50 4.82 7.46 -4.10
N ARG A 51 5.39 8.59 -3.64
CA ARG A 51 4.87 9.92 -3.97
C ARG A 51 4.88 10.23 -5.47
N ALA A 52 5.90 9.80 -6.20
CA ALA A 52 5.94 9.95 -7.65
C ALA A 52 4.81 9.18 -8.33
N ILE A 53 4.59 7.91 -7.95
CA ILE A 53 3.49 7.09 -8.47
C ILE A 53 2.13 7.71 -8.15
N VAL A 54 1.93 8.20 -6.92
CA VAL A 54 0.69 8.89 -6.54
C VAL A 54 0.47 10.13 -7.40
N ARG A 55 1.49 10.97 -7.61
CA ARG A 55 1.39 12.15 -8.49
C ARG A 55 1.03 11.79 -9.92
N MET A 56 1.60 10.72 -10.47
CA MET A 56 1.28 10.25 -11.83
C MET A 56 -0.17 9.77 -11.97
N ASN A 57 -0.83 9.36 -10.89
CA ASN A 57 -2.21 8.88 -10.89
C ASN A 57 -3.21 9.91 -10.33
N ARG A 58 -2.74 11.12 -9.99
CA ARG A 58 -3.54 12.16 -9.35
C ARG A 58 -4.69 12.61 -10.25
N ASP A 59 -4.38 12.96 -11.50
CA ASP A 59 -5.38 13.49 -12.42
C ASP A 59 -6.47 12.44 -12.69
N ALA A 60 -6.08 11.20 -12.97
CA ALA A 60 -7.00 10.08 -13.10
C ALA A 60 -7.89 9.87 -11.85
N TYR A 61 -7.35 10.12 -10.65
CA TYR A 61 -8.12 10.02 -9.40
C TYR A 61 -9.11 11.18 -9.24
N VAL A 62 -8.73 12.39 -9.64
CA VAL A 62 -9.60 13.59 -9.62
C VAL A 62 -10.74 13.42 -10.62
N ASP A 63 -10.44 12.95 -11.83
CA ASP A 63 -11.40 12.76 -12.93
C ASP A 63 -12.34 11.57 -12.72
N ALA A 64 -12.05 10.69 -11.76
CA ALA A 64 -12.85 9.52 -11.49
C ALA A 64 -14.24 9.89 -10.90
N LEU A 65 -15.30 9.58 -11.66
CA LEU A 65 -16.69 9.91 -11.34
C LEU A 65 -17.26 9.19 -10.10
N THR A 66 -16.75 8.00 -9.77
CA THR A 66 -17.32 7.17 -8.71
C THR A 66 -16.28 6.78 -7.67
N LYS A 67 -16.75 6.53 -6.44
CA LYS A 67 -15.92 5.97 -5.36
C LYS A 67 -15.29 4.63 -5.77
N TYR A 68 -15.98 3.86 -6.61
CA TYR A 68 -15.48 2.60 -7.15
C TYR A 68 -14.24 2.83 -8.04
N HIS A 69 -14.32 3.74 -9.02
CA HIS A 69 -13.18 4.07 -9.89
C HIS A 69 -11.99 4.62 -9.11
N LYS A 70 -12.24 5.49 -8.13
CA LYS A 70 -11.21 5.97 -7.19
C LYS A 70 -10.54 4.82 -6.45
N SER A 71 -11.33 3.87 -5.96
CA SER A 71 -10.80 2.67 -5.30
C SER A 71 -9.96 1.81 -6.24
N GLN A 72 -10.33 1.67 -7.51
CA GLN A 72 -9.53 0.91 -8.48
C GLN A 72 -8.16 1.54 -8.71
N ILE A 73 -8.09 2.88 -8.80
CA ILE A 73 -6.82 3.60 -8.94
C ILE A 73 -5.95 3.39 -7.70
N VAL A 74 -6.53 3.51 -6.50
CA VAL A 74 -5.80 3.24 -5.25
C VAL A 74 -5.31 1.79 -5.20
N SER A 75 -6.16 0.82 -5.56
CA SER A 75 -5.77 -0.60 -5.61
C SER A 75 -4.64 -0.84 -6.61
N LYS A 76 -4.68 -0.20 -7.79
CA LYS A 76 -3.61 -0.27 -8.79
C LYS A 76 -2.28 0.22 -8.23
N ILE A 77 -2.27 1.37 -7.55
CA ILE A 77 -1.08 1.92 -6.90
C ILE A 77 -0.58 0.96 -5.82
N SER A 78 -1.45 0.55 -4.89
CA SER A 78 -1.06 -0.36 -3.80
C SER A 78 -0.49 -1.67 -4.31
N ASN A 79 -1.11 -2.26 -5.34
CA ASN A 79 -0.64 -3.50 -5.95
C ASN A 79 0.71 -3.29 -6.63
N SER A 80 0.95 -2.17 -7.30
CA SER A 80 2.26 -1.89 -7.92
C SER A 80 3.40 -1.86 -6.89
N ILE A 81 3.15 -1.32 -5.69
CA ILE A 81 4.13 -1.29 -4.60
C ILE A 81 4.39 -2.70 -4.06
N ARG A 82 3.33 -3.48 -3.84
CA ARG A 82 3.45 -4.87 -3.34
C ARG A 82 4.18 -5.78 -4.31
N HIS A 83 3.82 -5.73 -5.60
CA HIS A 83 4.52 -6.53 -6.62
C HIS A 83 6.00 -6.19 -6.71
N ALA A 84 6.37 -4.93 -6.45
CA ALA A 84 7.77 -4.50 -6.47
C ALA A 84 8.54 -4.81 -5.17
N SER A 85 7.86 -5.25 -4.10
CA SER A 85 8.49 -5.66 -2.84
C SER A 85 7.82 -6.92 -2.26
N PRO A 86 8.23 -8.12 -2.70
CA PRO A 86 7.56 -9.38 -2.36
C PRO A 86 7.60 -9.70 -0.86
N ASP A 87 8.66 -9.30 -0.15
CA ASP A 87 8.81 -9.53 1.29
C ASP A 87 8.29 -8.35 2.15
N GLY A 88 7.78 -7.29 1.52
CA GLY A 88 7.39 -6.05 2.19
C GLY A 88 6.24 -5.33 1.50
N GLY A 89 6.50 -4.14 0.97
CA GLY A 89 5.52 -3.26 0.35
C GLY A 89 5.24 -2.06 1.23
N PHE A 90 4.21 -2.14 2.08
CA PHE A 90 3.93 -1.09 3.07
C PHE A 90 4.33 -1.58 4.45
N VAL A 91 5.30 -0.93 5.07
CA VAL A 91 5.91 -1.43 6.31
C VAL A 91 5.89 -0.39 7.42
N LYS A 92 5.71 -0.84 8.65
CA LYS A 92 5.70 0.01 9.85
C LYS A 92 6.52 -0.62 10.96
N LEU A 93 7.36 0.18 11.61
CA LEU A 93 8.05 -0.22 12.81
C LEU A 93 7.11 -0.07 14.02
N ILE A 94 6.90 -1.15 14.76
CA ILE A 94 6.07 -1.20 15.97
C ILE A 94 6.85 -1.97 17.03
N HIS A 95 7.12 -1.36 18.19
CA HIS A 95 7.90 -1.96 19.27
C HIS A 95 9.21 -2.62 18.76
N ASN A 96 9.99 -1.89 17.96
CA ASN A 96 11.24 -2.36 17.31
C ASN A 96 11.09 -3.58 16.38
N ARG A 97 9.87 -3.89 15.92
CA ARG A 97 9.59 -4.97 14.98
C ARG A 97 8.91 -4.44 13.73
N TRP A 98 9.43 -4.82 12.57
CA TRP A 98 8.82 -4.46 11.29
C TRP A 98 7.56 -5.29 11.05
N HIS A 99 6.53 -4.60 10.62
CA HIS A 99 5.25 -5.19 10.23
C HIS A 99 4.88 -4.70 8.86
N GLU A 100 4.45 -5.59 7.99
CA GLU A 100 3.69 -5.22 6.80
C GLU A 100 2.30 -4.74 7.25
N VAL A 101 1.88 -3.60 6.73
CA VAL A 101 0.58 -3.00 7.01
C VAL A 101 -0.28 -3.04 5.75
N GLY A 102 -1.47 -3.64 5.84
CA GLY A 102 -2.39 -3.77 4.70
C GLY A 102 -3.01 -2.44 4.24
N ASP A 103 -4.07 -2.49 3.42
CA ASP A 103 -4.65 -1.30 2.77
C ASP A 103 -5.27 -0.24 3.70
N ARG A 104 -5.55 -0.57 4.97
CA ARG A 104 -6.21 0.35 5.91
C ARG A 104 -5.42 1.65 6.15
N PRO A 105 -4.11 1.63 6.44
CA PRO A 105 -3.30 2.85 6.52
C PRO A 105 -2.92 3.48 5.17
N ALA A 106 -3.03 2.76 4.04
CA ALA A 106 -2.72 3.31 2.72
C ALA A 106 -3.81 4.30 2.25
N LYS A 107 -5.09 3.99 2.52
CA LYS A 107 -6.23 4.87 2.17
C LYS A 107 -6.10 6.28 2.73
N VAL A 108 -5.60 6.41 3.97
CA VAL A 108 -5.37 7.72 4.62
C VAL A 108 -4.22 8.52 3.98
N ARG A 109 -3.25 7.84 3.35
CA ARG A 109 -2.12 8.52 2.68
C ARG A 109 -2.39 8.87 1.22
N THR A 110 -3.33 8.21 0.57
CA THR A 110 -3.67 8.50 -0.84
C THR A 110 -4.71 9.63 -0.96
N GLU A 111 -5.38 10.02 0.12
CA GLU A 111 -6.43 11.06 0.10
C GLU A 111 -5.93 12.51 0.13
N LEU A 112 -4.62 12.79 0.24
CA LEU A 112 -4.14 14.19 0.29
C LEU A 112 -2.81 14.38 -0.47
N ALA A 113 -2.93 14.74 -1.75
CA ALA A 113 -1.98 15.57 -2.52
C ALA A 113 -2.65 16.13 -3.78
#